data_AF-A0A1Z3NDH6-F1
#
_entry.id   AF-A0A1Z3NDH6-F1
#
_cell.length_a   1.000
_cell.length_b   1.000
_cell.length_c   1.000
_cell.angle_alpha   90.00
_cell.angle_beta   90.00
_cell.angle_gamma   90.00
#
_symmetry.space_group_name_H-M   'P 1'
#
loop_
_entity.id
_entity.type
_entity.pdbx_description
1 polymer ?
#
loop_
_entity_poly.entity_id
_entity_poly.type
_entity_poly.pdbx_seq_one_letter_code
_entity_poly.pdbx_strand_id
1 'polypeptide(L)'
;MVPAGSIDPWGLFRPQKILFMFFALSALQVMGKVLSSFVGHRAGTLMTGFLGGLLSSTATTVRLAKDSHDTEGSQSVRMAALHAAILAMLLQAVVLVGAGSVEALRVVSLHFLILFLITMVMAVVLWHRQSRPRGLTTGPEKVLDVWESLKLTVFIVLILAASRGAQTWLGNDGLMVLTFIVSLFEVHGSLISTAQLLAADQVSLAQYEKLVEISLLASFVSKLFLIVTLSSAPFKKRAVVSLMPAVLFLLLHLLGWIHI
;
A
#
# COMPACT_ATOMS: atom_id res chain seq x y z
N MET A 1 7.97 29.48 8.19
CA MET A 1 8.66 28.51 9.07
C MET A 1 7.60 27.69 9.78
N VAL A 2 7.68 26.37 9.72
CA VAL A 2 6.74 25.47 10.42
C VAL A 2 7.31 25.15 11.80
N PRO A 3 6.52 25.05 12.89
CA PRO A 3 7.04 24.72 14.22
C PRO A 3 7.73 23.35 14.27
N ALA A 4 8.89 23.29 14.92
CA ALA A 4 9.63 22.04 15.14
C ALA A 4 9.04 21.17 16.27
N GLY A 5 8.43 21.82 17.26
CA GLY A 5 7.70 21.15 18.33
C GLY A 5 6.29 20.76 17.93
N SER A 6 5.66 19.96 18.79
CA SER A 6 4.21 19.78 18.78
C SER A 6 3.51 21.12 19.03
N ILE A 7 2.36 21.31 18.40
CA ILE A 7 1.50 22.48 18.64
C ILE A 7 0.26 22.13 19.47
N ASP A 8 0.12 20.86 19.85
CA ASP A 8 -0.96 20.34 20.69
C ASP A 8 -0.47 19.94 22.09
N PRO A 9 -1.35 19.95 23.11
CA PRO A 9 -1.00 19.58 24.48
C PRO A 9 -0.50 18.14 24.65
N TRP A 10 -0.87 17.23 23.75
CA TRP A 10 -0.55 15.80 23.83
C TRP A 10 0.76 15.43 23.13
N GLY A 11 1.43 16.37 22.46
CA GLY A 11 2.69 16.11 21.79
C GLY A 11 2.56 15.41 20.42
N LEU A 12 1.33 15.16 19.96
CA LEU A 12 1.01 14.28 18.84
C LEU A 12 1.18 14.94 17.47
N PHE A 13 0.84 16.21 17.37
CA PHE A 13 0.78 16.93 16.11
C PHE A 13 2.07 17.73 15.91
N ARG A 14 3.09 17.08 15.32
CA ARG A 14 4.37 17.71 14.94
C ARG A 14 4.33 18.10 13.46
N PRO A 15 3.97 19.35 13.11
CA PRO A 15 3.61 19.69 11.74
C PRO A 15 4.79 19.57 10.77
N GLN A 16 6.01 19.90 11.21
CA GLN A 16 7.22 19.70 10.40
C GLN A 16 7.40 18.25 9.95
N LYS A 17 7.21 17.30 10.88
CA LYS A 17 7.39 15.87 10.61
C LYS A 17 6.32 15.34 9.66
N ILE A 18 5.05 15.71 9.90
CA ILE A 18 3.93 15.38 9.02
C ILE A 18 4.18 15.91 7.61
N LEU A 19 4.59 17.18 7.49
CA LEU A 19 4.86 17.80 6.19
C LEU A 19 6.05 17.15 5.49
N PHE A 20 7.13 16.84 6.20
CA PHE A 20 8.29 16.18 5.60
C PHE A 20 7.92 14.81 5.03
N MET A 21 7.21 13.98 5.81
CA MET A 21 6.70 12.69 5.38
C MET A 21 5.74 12.83 4.19
N PHE A 22 4.84 13.81 4.23
CA PHE A 22 3.91 14.13 3.14
C PHE A 22 4.63 14.56 1.86
N PHE A 23 5.65 15.42 1.95
CA PHE A 23 6.43 15.86 0.80
C PHE A 23 7.29 14.73 0.22
N ALA A 24 7.86 13.86 1.06
CA ALA A 24 8.59 12.68 0.59
C ALA A 24 7.68 11.74 -0.22
N LEU A 25 6.46 11.48 0.28
CA LEU A 25 5.46 10.70 -0.45
C LEU A 25 5.03 11.39 -1.76
N SER A 26 4.74 12.69 -1.69
CA SER A 26 4.32 13.47 -2.86
C SER A 26 5.41 13.51 -3.93
N ALA A 27 6.68 13.61 -3.53
CA ALA A 27 7.81 13.57 -4.46
C ALA A 27 7.88 12.24 -5.22
N LEU A 28 7.67 11.10 -4.54
CA LEU A 28 7.61 9.78 -5.19
C LEU A 28 6.42 9.68 -6.16
N GLN A 29 5.25 10.17 -5.78
CA GLN A 29 4.06 10.17 -6.63
C GLN A 29 4.25 11.04 -7.87
N VAL A 30 4.80 12.24 -7.71
CA VAL A 30 5.13 13.15 -8.82
C VAL A 30 6.19 12.53 -9.72
N MET A 31 7.24 11.93 -9.16
CA MET A 31 8.25 11.22 -9.93
C MET A 31 7.65 10.08 -10.73
N GLY A 32 6.76 9.28 -10.13
CA GLY A 32 6.01 8.23 -10.84
C GLY A 32 5.22 8.78 -12.03
N LYS A 33 4.53 9.91 -11.85
CA LYS A 33 3.73 10.57 -12.90
C LYS A 33 4.59 11.14 -14.02
N VAL A 34 5.71 11.75 -13.66
CA VAL A 34 6.67 12.29 -14.62
C VAL A 34 7.30 11.15 -15.42
N LEU A 35 7.77 10.10 -14.76
CA LEU A 35 8.32 8.92 -15.43
C LEU A 35 7.29 8.24 -16.33
N SER A 36 6.03 8.12 -15.92
CA SER A 36 5.00 7.53 -16.79
C SER A 36 4.78 8.33 -18.07
N SER A 37 4.93 9.66 -18.01
CA SER A 37 4.85 10.52 -19.20
C SER A 37 6.02 10.33 -20.18
N PHE A 38 7.21 9.98 -19.68
CA PHE A 38 8.41 9.77 -20.51
C PHE A 38 8.48 8.37 -21.14
N VAL A 39 8.05 7.34 -20.42
CA VAL A 39 8.17 5.95 -20.89
C VAL A 39 7.09 5.63 -21.95
N GLY A 40 5.96 6.36 -21.95
CA GLY A 40 4.95 6.31 -23.01
C GLY A 40 4.43 4.90 -23.33
N HIS A 41 4.09 4.64 -24.59
CA HIS A 41 3.62 3.34 -25.09
C HIS A 41 4.71 2.24 -25.06
N ARG A 42 5.96 2.60 -24.76
CA ARG A 42 7.10 1.67 -24.70
C ARG A 42 7.27 1.03 -23.32
N ALA A 43 6.49 1.48 -22.33
CA ALA A 43 6.52 0.90 -20.99
C ALA A 43 6.02 -0.54 -21.04
N GLY A 44 6.90 -1.50 -20.71
CA GLY A 44 6.48 -2.87 -20.47
C GLY A 44 5.49 -2.94 -19.31
N THR A 45 4.61 -3.93 -19.30
CA THR A 45 3.53 -4.09 -18.32
C THR A 45 3.97 -3.95 -16.86
N LEU A 46 5.14 -4.48 -16.50
CA LEU A 46 5.70 -4.36 -15.15
C LEU A 46 6.00 -2.91 -14.77
N MET A 47 6.61 -2.15 -15.69
CA MET A 47 6.92 -0.75 -15.48
C MET A 47 5.64 0.06 -15.33
N THR A 48 4.64 -0.19 -16.18
CA THR A 48 3.32 0.46 -16.08
C THR A 48 2.64 0.15 -14.74
N GLY A 49 2.72 -1.10 -14.27
CA GLY A 49 2.22 -1.49 -12.96
C GLY A 49 2.95 -0.80 -11.81
N PHE A 50 4.28 -0.75 -11.86
CA PHE A 50 5.10 -0.09 -10.84
C PHE A 50 4.85 1.43 -10.78
N LEU A 51 4.91 2.11 -11.93
CA LEU A 51 4.65 3.55 -12.01
C LEU A 51 3.22 3.87 -11.59
N GLY A 52 2.23 3.08 -12.05
CA GLY A 52 0.85 3.19 -11.57
C GLY A 52 0.75 3.00 -10.04
N GLY A 53 1.50 2.06 -9.48
CA GLY A 53 1.59 1.85 -8.04
C GLY A 53 2.21 3.01 -7.27
N LEU A 54 3.20 3.69 -7.86
CA LEU A 54 3.77 4.91 -7.31
C LEU A 54 2.76 6.06 -7.29
N LEU A 55 1.82 6.13 -8.23
CA LEU A 55 0.72 7.10 -8.15
C LEU A 55 -0.31 6.65 -7.12
N SER A 56 -0.83 5.42 -7.28
CA SER A 56 -1.76 4.79 -6.36
C SER A 56 -1.81 3.27 -6.62
N SER A 57 -1.32 2.49 -5.67
CA SER A 57 -1.43 1.03 -5.72
C SER A 57 -2.89 0.54 -5.67
N THR A 58 -3.78 1.25 -4.97
CA THR A 58 -5.21 0.97 -4.91
C THR A 58 -5.87 1.17 -6.27
N ALA A 59 -5.67 2.33 -6.89
CA ALA A 59 -6.23 2.64 -8.20
C ALA A 59 -5.71 1.67 -9.28
N THR A 60 -4.41 1.34 -9.21
CA THR A 60 -3.80 0.36 -10.11
C THR A 60 -4.35 -1.05 -9.90
N THR A 61 -4.61 -1.45 -8.64
CA THR A 61 -5.26 -2.73 -8.32
C THR A 61 -6.67 -2.79 -8.88
N VAL A 62 -7.48 -1.74 -8.69
CA VAL A 62 -8.84 -1.64 -9.26
C VAL A 62 -8.81 -1.73 -10.78
N ARG A 63 -7.92 -0.96 -11.42
CA ARG A 63 -7.75 -0.98 -12.87
C ARG A 63 -7.43 -2.40 -13.35
N LEU A 64 -6.36 -3.02 -12.81
CA LEU A 64 -5.94 -4.37 -13.19
C LEU A 64 -7.01 -5.44 -12.91
N ALA A 65 -7.80 -5.28 -11.85
CA ALA A 65 -8.92 -6.16 -11.55
C ALA A 65 -10.00 -6.06 -12.63
N LYS A 66 -10.44 -4.85 -13.01
CA LYS A 66 -11.45 -4.66 -14.06
C LYS A 66 -10.98 -5.14 -15.42
N ASP A 67 -9.75 -4.75 -15.76
CA ASP A 67 -8.99 -5.17 -16.93
C ASP A 67 -8.85 -6.70 -17.07
N SER A 68 -8.99 -7.45 -15.97
CA SER A 68 -8.92 -8.92 -16.01
C SER A 68 -10.13 -9.58 -16.66
N HIS A 69 -11.22 -8.84 -16.90
CA HIS A 69 -12.39 -9.31 -17.65
C HIS A 69 -12.14 -9.35 -19.16
N ASP A 70 -11.18 -8.58 -19.66
CA ASP A 70 -10.80 -8.64 -21.07
C ASP A 70 -10.11 -9.99 -21.35
N THR A 71 -10.60 -10.68 -22.38
CA THR A 71 -10.02 -11.93 -22.87
C THR A 71 -8.72 -11.71 -23.64
N GLU A 72 -8.45 -10.47 -24.04
CA GLU A 72 -7.20 -10.08 -24.69
C GLU A 72 -6.08 -9.87 -23.66
N GLY A 73 -4.95 -10.51 -23.89
CA GLY A 73 -3.74 -10.38 -23.06
C GLY A 73 -3.57 -11.48 -22.00
N SER A 74 -2.36 -11.53 -21.43
CA SER A 74 -2.00 -12.56 -20.43
C SER A 74 -2.40 -12.14 -19.02
N GLN A 75 -3.26 -12.94 -18.38
CA GLN A 75 -3.64 -12.76 -16.98
C GLN A 75 -2.42 -12.84 -16.03
N SER A 76 -1.40 -13.65 -16.37
CA SER A 76 -0.16 -13.73 -15.59
C SER A 76 0.63 -12.42 -15.65
N VAL A 77 0.61 -11.75 -16.81
CA VAL A 77 1.28 -10.45 -17.01
C VAL A 77 0.56 -9.34 -16.25
N ARG A 78 -0.78 -9.31 -16.26
CA ARG A 78 -1.57 -8.40 -15.41
C ARG A 78 -1.30 -8.64 -13.91
N MET A 79 -1.17 -9.90 -13.50
CA MET A 79 -0.84 -10.25 -12.11
C MET A 79 0.58 -9.81 -11.72
N ALA A 80 1.54 -9.92 -12.64
CA ALA A 80 2.90 -9.44 -12.40
C ALA A 80 2.93 -7.90 -12.26
N ALA A 81 2.12 -7.17 -13.05
CA ALA A 81 1.93 -5.73 -12.87
C ALA A 81 1.27 -5.36 -11.53
N LEU A 82 0.35 -6.18 -11.02
CA LEU A 82 -0.21 -5.99 -9.68
C LEU A 82 0.88 -6.06 -8.62
N HIS A 83 1.77 -7.06 -8.71
CA HIS A 83 2.89 -7.18 -7.76
C HIS A 83 3.88 -6.02 -7.91
N ALA A 84 4.12 -5.55 -9.14
CA ALA A 84 4.91 -4.35 -9.37
C ALA A 84 4.29 -3.11 -8.70
N ALA A 85 2.95 -2.97 -8.73
CA ALA A 85 2.25 -1.90 -8.03
C ALA A 85 2.37 -2.02 -6.49
N ILE A 86 2.36 -3.24 -5.96
CA ILE A 86 2.59 -3.50 -4.53
C ILE A 86 4.04 -3.21 -4.13
N LEU A 87 5.03 -3.55 -4.96
CA LEU A 87 6.42 -3.19 -4.73
C LEU A 87 6.61 -1.68 -4.66
N ALA A 88 5.93 -0.91 -5.52
CA ALA A 88 5.95 0.55 -5.46
C ALA A 88 5.36 1.08 -4.14
N MET A 89 4.25 0.49 -3.66
CA MET A 89 3.68 0.83 -2.36
C MET A 89 4.64 0.51 -1.21
N LEU A 90 5.30 -0.66 -1.23
CA LEU A 90 6.28 -1.03 -0.20
C LEU A 90 7.47 -0.06 -0.20
N LEU A 91 7.95 0.35 -1.39
CA LEU A 91 8.98 1.38 -1.51
C LEU A 91 8.54 2.71 -0.89
N GLN A 92 7.31 3.15 -1.18
CA GLN A 92 6.76 4.37 -0.57
C GLN A 92 6.67 4.25 0.95
N ALA A 93 6.22 3.11 1.46
CA ALA A 93 6.11 2.86 2.90
C ALA A 93 7.49 2.90 3.58
N VAL A 94 8.52 2.30 2.98
CA VAL A 94 9.92 2.38 3.48
C VAL A 94 10.41 3.82 3.53
N VAL A 95 10.23 4.57 2.44
CA VAL A 95 10.63 5.99 2.38
C VAL A 95 9.89 6.82 3.42
N LEU A 96 8.60 6.55 3.59
CA LEU A 96 7.75 7.26 4.54
C LEU A 96 8.16 6.98 5.98
N VAL A 97 8.37 5.72 6.34
CA VAL A 97 8.84 5.30 7.67
C VAL A 97 10.23 5.89 7.95
N GLY A 98 11.15 5.83 6.98
CA GLY A 98 12.48 6.43 7.10
C GLY A 98 12.46 7.94 7.25
N ALA A 99 11.55 8.63 6.58
CA ALA A 99 11.31 10.06 6.76
C ALA A 99 10.76 10.39 8.16
N GLY A 100 10.12 9.42 8.81
CA GLY A 100 9.70 9.52 10.20
C GLY A 100 10.87 9.47 11.19
N SER A 101 11.65 8.39 11.17
CA SER A 101 12.95 8.32 11.86
C SER A 101 13.74 7.10 11.41
N VAL A 102 15.07 7.19 11.50
CA VAL A 102 15.98 6.07 11.20
C VAL A 102 15.78 4.91 12.19
N GLU A 103 15.55 5.22 13.47
CA GLU A 103 15.24 4.24 14.52
C GLU A 103 13.99 3.42 14.16
N ALA A 104 12.91 4.11 13.75
CA ALA A 104 11.66 3.48 13.37
C ALA A 104 11.84 2.56 12.16
N LEU A 105 12.57 3.01 11.14
CA LEU A 105 12.86 2.20 9.97
C LEU A 105 13.69 0.97 10.32
N ARG A 106 14.67 1.11 11.22
CA ARG A 106 15.53 -0.01 11.62
C ARG A 106 14.72 -1.16 12.19
N VAL A 107 13.75 -0.86 13.05
CA VAL A 107 12.88 -1.86 13.70
C VAL A 107 12.04 -2.65 12.69
N VAL A 108 11.50 -2.00 11.65
CA VAL A 108 10.61 -2.65 10.66
C VAL A 108 11.32 -3.04 9.35
N SER A 109 12.62 -2.81 9.25
CA SER A 109 13.38 -2.97 8.01
C SER A 109 13.36 -4.42 7.49
N LEU A 110 13.43 -5.39 8.41
CA LEU A 110 13.44 -6.80 8.08
C LEU A 110 12.06 -7.26 7.55
N HIS A 111 10.97 -6.76 8.12
CA HIS A 111 9.61 -7.03 7.63
C HIS A 111 9.42 -6.49 6.22
N PHE A 112 9.86 -5.25 5.95
CA PHE A 112 9.81 -4.68 4.61
C PHE A 112 10.66 -5.48 3.62
N LEU A 113 11.85 -5.90 4.02
CA LEU A 113 12.72 -6.72 3.18
C LEU A 113 12.05 -8.06 2.82
N ILE A 114 11.51 -8.77 3.81
CA ILE A 114 10.84 -10.05 3.58
C ILE A 114 9.62 -9.88 2.67
N LEU A 115 8.77 -8.88 2.93
CA LEU A 115 7.61 -8.58 2.09
C LEU A 115 8.01 -8.20 0.66
N PHE A 116 9.08 -7.42 0.52
CA PHE A 116 9.61 -7.04 -0.79
C PHE A 116 10.09 -8.28 -1.54
N LEU A 117 10.86 -9.16 -0.89
CA LEU A 117 11.35 -10.40 -1.49
C LEU A 117 10.20 -11.34 -1.90
N ILE A 118 9.22 -11.56 -1.02
CA ILE A 118 8.02 -12.36 -1.34
C ILE A 118 7.31 -11.79 -2.57
N THR A 119 7.03 -10.49 -2.56
CA THR A 119 6.30 -9.82 -3.65
C THR A 119 7.09 -9.84 -4.96
N MET A 120 8.42 -9.63 -4.88
CA MET A 120 9.32 -9.67 -6.03
C MET A 120 9.40 -11.07 -6.64
N VAL A 121 9.58 -12.11 -5.82
CA VAL A 121 9.60 -13.50 -6.28
C VAL A 121 8.30 -13.85 -7.00
N MET A 122 7.16 -13.46 -6.44
CA MET A 122 5.87 -13.69 -7.09
C MET A 122 5.75 -12.93 -8.42
N ALA A 123 6.20 -11.67 -8.49
CA ALA A 123 6.22 -10.90 -9.72
C ALA A 123 7.05 -11.60 -10.81
N VAL A 124 8.27 -12.05 -10.47
CA VAL A 124 9.20 -12.74 -11.36
C VAL A 124 8.63 -14.08 -11.84
N VAL A 125 8.12 -14.92 -10.93
CA VAL A 125 7.52 -16.22 -11.27
C VAL A 125 6.33 -16.05 -12.22
N LEU A 126 5.46 -15.07 -11.96
CA LEU A 126 4.29 -14.79 -12.80
C LEU A 126 4.68 -14.22 -14.16
N TRP A 127 5.73 -13.40 -14.22
CA TRP A 127 6.28 -12.86 -15.45
C TRP A 127 6.85 -13.97 -16.36
N HIS A 128 7.62 -14.91 -15.80
CA HIS A 128 8.22 -16.00 -16.58
C HIS A 128 7.21 -17.09 -17.00
N ARG A 129 6.06 -17.20 -16.33
CA ARG A 129 4.97 -18.12 -16.69
C ARG A 129 4.12 -17.67 -17.90
N GLN A 130 4.61 -16.74 -18.71
CA GLN A 130 3.90 -16.25 -19.90
C GLN A 130 4.10 -17.17 -21.12
N SER A 131 3.01 -17.55 -21.79
CA SER A 131 3.06 -18.10 -23.15
C SER A 131 3.01 -16.93 -24.14
N ARG A 132 4.20 -16.45 -24.54
CA ARG A 132 4.47 -15.30 -25.42
C ARG A 132 4.07 -13.92 -24.84
N PRO A 133 5.02 -12.99 -24.62
CA PRO A 133 4.69 -11.61 -24.31
C PRO A 133 4.05 -10.95 -25.54
N ARG A 134 2.73 -10.72 -25.49
CA ARG A 134 2.17 -9.56 -26.18
C ARG A 134 2.22 -8.42 -25.18
N GLY A 135 2.90 -7.33 -25.56
CA GLY A 135 2.81 -6.10 -24.78
C GLY A 135 1.34 -5.78 -24.56
N LEU A 136 0.96 -5.39 -23.35
CA LEU A 136 -0.32 -4.70 -23.20
C LEU A 136 -0.20 -3.47 -24.08
N THR A 137 -0.95 -3.42 -25.18
CA THR A 137 -1.11 -2.17 -25.90
C THR A 137 -1.65 -1.18 -24.89
N THR A 138 -0.95 -0.06 -24.71
CA THR A 138 -1.51 1.11 -24.07
C THR A 138 -2.64 1.58 -24.98
N GLY A 139 -3.83 0.98 -24.82
CA GLY A 139 -5.06 1.64 -25.21
C GLY A 139 -5.10 2.99 -24.49
N PRO A 140 -5.86 3.97 -25.01
CA PRO A 140 -6.03 5.25 -24.33
C PRO A 140 -6.27 4.97 -22.86
N GLU A 141 -5.53 5.64 -21.97
CA GLU A 141 -5.76 5.56 -20.53
C GLU A 141 -7.27 5.60 -20.36
N LYS A 142 -7.88 4.46 -20.00
CA LYS A 142 -9.24 4.48 -19.50
C LYS A 142 -9.07 5.22 -18.19
N VAL A 143 -9.17 6.55 -18.29
CA VAL A 143 -9.17 7.47 -17.16
C VAL A 143 -10.14 6.81 -16.21
N LEU A 144 -9.62 6.43 -15.03
CA LEU A 144 -10.45 5.90 -13.96
C LEU A 144 -11.70 6.75 -13.93
N ASP A 145 -12.84 6.13 -14.22
CA ASP A 145 -14.08 6.87 -14.36
C ASP A 145 -14.20 7.73 -13.09
N VAL A 146 -14.31 9.04 -13.28
CA VAL A 146 -14.25 10.02 -12.18
C VAL A 146 -15.31 9.65 -11.14
N TRP A 147 -16.41 9.05 -11.59
CA TRP A 147 -17.48 8.51 -10.76
C TRP A 147 -17.05 7.33 -9.88
N GLU A 148 -16.22 6.43 -10.39
CA GLU A 148 -15.68 5.29 -9.63
C GLU A 148 -14.62 5.71 -8.63
N SER A 149 -13.76 6.67 -9.01
CA SER A 149 -12.79 7.30 -8.11
C SER A 149 -13.48 8.06 -6.98
N LEU A 150 -14.56 8.80 -7.29
CA LEU A 150 -15.35 9.54 -6.31
C LEU A 150 -16.06 8.60 -5.32
N LYS A 151 -16.65 7.49 -5.79
CA LYS A 151 -17.27 6.48 -4.90
C LYS A 151 -16.25 5.89 -3.93
N LEU A 152 -15.04 5.58 -4.41
CA LEU A 152 -13.96 5.09 -3.57
C LEU A 152 -13.52 6.13 -2.55
N THR A 153 -13.34 7.39 -2.96
CA THR A 153 -12.98 8.50 -2.06
C THR A 153 -14.06 8.75 -1.00
N VAL A 154 -15.35 8.74 -1.37
CA VAL A 154 -16.46 8.91 -0.43
C VAL A 154 -16.52 7.75 0.57
N PHE A 155 -16.33 6.51 0.11
CA PHE A 155 -16.28 5.34 0.97
C PHE A 155 -15.11 5.40 1.97
N ILE A 156 -13.93 5.82 1.52
CA ILE A 156 -12.74 6.07 2.36
C ILE A 156 -13.06 7.14 3.43
N VAL A 157 -13.61 8.28 3.02
CA VAL A 157 -13.94 9.40 3.92
C VAL A 157 -14.98 8.98 4.97
N LEU A 158 -16.02 8.24 4.58
CA LEU A 158 -17.04 7.75 5.51
C LEU A 158 -16.46 6.80 6.56
N ILE A 159 -15.51 5.94 6.18
CA ILE A 159 -14.92 4.99 7.13
C ILE A 159 -13.86 5.68 8.02
N LEU A 160 -13.13 6.65 7.50
CA LEU A 160 -12.28 7.53 8.33
C LEU A 160 -13.10 8.36 9.34
N ALA A 161 -14.31 8.79 8.97
CA ALA A 161 -15.22 9.47 9.89
C ALA A 161 -15.75 8.53 10.99
N ALA A 162 -16.10 7.29 10.62
CA ALA A 162 -16.53 6.27 11.58
C ALA A 162 -15.41 5.83 12.54
N SER A 163 -14.17 5.82 12.07
CA SER A 163 -13.00 5.36 12.85
C SER A 163 -12.62 6.30 14.00
N ARG A 164 -12.90 7.61 13.88
CA ARG A 164 -12.72 8.60 14.95
C ARG A 164 -13.65 8.36 16.15
N GLY A 165 -14.82 7.77 15.94
CA GLY A 165 -15.73 7.35 17.02
C GLY A 165 -15.18 6.15 17.82
N ALA A 166 -14.59 5.17 17.12
CA ALA A 166 -14.06 3.95 17.73
C ALA A 166 -12.81 4.19 18.62
N GLN A 167 -12.02 5.22 18.32
CA GLN A 167 -10.80 5.58 19.05
C GLN A 167 -11.00 5.88 20.54
N THR A 168 -12.15 6.43 20.91
CA THR A 168 -12.36 6.93 22.27
C THR A 168 -12.67 5.82 23.29
N TRP A 169 -12.98 4.60 22.84
CA TRP A 169 -13.53 3.54 23.71
C TRP A 169 -12.60 2.34 23.98
N LEU A 170 -11.57 2.10 23.17
CA LEU A 170 -11.00 0.74 23.03
C LEU A 170 -9.54 0.54 23.51
N GLY A 171 -8.84 1.57 24.01
CA GLY A 171 -7.47 1.41 24.54
C GLY A 171 -6.45 0.89 23.50
N ASN A 172 -5.47 0.06 23.93
CA ASN A 172 -4.42 -0.49 23.05
C ASN A 172 -4.97 -1.41 21.93
N ASP A 173 -5.94 -2.27 22.26
CA ASP A 173 -6.59 -3.12 21.26
C ASP A 173 -7.39 -2.27 20.27
N GLY A 174 -7.97 -1.17 20.77
CA GLY A 174 -8.59 -0.13 19.96
C GLY A 174 -7.67 0.50 18.94
N LEU A 175 -6.43 0.80 19.34
CA LEU A 175 -5.43 1.35 18.43
C LEU A 175 -5.09 0.38 17.31
N MET A 176 -4.93 -0.91 17.61
CA MET A 176 -4.67 -1.94 16.60
C MET A 176 -5.84 -2.09 15.62
N VAL A 177 -7.07 -2.20 16.13
CA VAL A 177 -8.29 -2.30 15.31
C VAL A 177 -8.48 -1.07 14.45
N LEU A 178 -8.27 0.11 15.01
CA LEU A 178 -8.33 1.37 14.28
C LEU A 178 -7.29 1.40 13.16
N THR A 179 -6.03 1.11 13.47
CA THR A 179 -4.94 1.11 12.50
C THR A 179 -5.26 0.16 11.35
N PHE A 180 -5.82 -1.03 11.65
CA PHE A 180 -6.30 -1.94 10.63
C PHE A 180 -7.40 -1.31 9.76
N ILE A 181 -8.46 -0.78 10.38
CA ILE A 181 -9.59 -0.18 9.65
C ILE A 181 -9.14 0.98 8.77
N VAL A 182 -8.36 1.92 9.31
CA VAL A 182 -7.83 3.08 8.56
C VAL A 182 -6.97 2.61 7.39
N SER A 183 -6.10 1.63 7.63
CA SER A 183 -5.18 1.11 6.61
C SER A 183 -5.83 0.27 5.52
N LEU A 184 -7.06 -0.22 5.71
CA LEU A 184 -7.85 -0.82 4.63
C LEU A 184 -8.11 0.20 3.52
N PHE A 185 -8.21 1.47 3.88
CA PHE A 185 -8.49 2.58 2.96
C PHE A 185 -7.23 3.27 2.51
N GLU A 186 -6.40 3.62 3.48
CA GLU A 186 -5.17 4.35 3.21
C GLU A 186 -4.05 3.96 4.20
N VAL A 187 -3.00 3.35 3.66
CA VAL A 187 -1.85 2.87 4.42
C VAL A 187 -0.86 3.98 4.75
N HIS A 188 -0.61 4.95 3.87
CA HIS A 188 0.38 6.01 4.11
C HIS A 188 -0.04 6.93 5.26
N GLY A 189 -1.32 7.31 5.34
CA GLY A 189 -1.87 8.08 6.46
C GLY A 189 -1.71 7.37 7.80
N SER A 190 -1.95 6.05 7.82
CA SER A 190 -1.72 5.23 9.00
C SER A 190 -0.25 5.19 9.43
N LEU A 191 0.68 5.05 8.48
CA LEU A 191 2.12 5.08 8.74
C LEU A 191 2.59 6.45 9.28
N ILE A 192 2.06 7.55 8.75
CA ILE A 192 2.31 8.90 9.28
C ILE A 192 1.80 9.01 10.72
N SER A 193 0.56 8.60 10.97
CA SER A 193 -0.04 8.66 12.31
C SER A 193 0.74 7.81 13.31
N THR A 194 1.12 6.60 12.93
CA THR A 194 1.92 5.68 13.75
C THR A 194 3.30 6.26 14.06
N ALA A 195 3.92 6.96 13.11
CA ALA A 195 5.19 7.66 13.32
C ALA A 195 5.08 8.91 14.21
N GLN A 196 3.90 9.56 14.27
CA GLN A 196 3.63 10.63 15.21
C GLN A 196 3.45 10.08 16.63
N LEU A 197 2.73 8.98 16.80
CA LEU A 197 2.56 8.31 18.09
C LEU A 197 3.89 7.90 18.70
N LEU A 198 4.79 7.31 17.89
CA LEU A 198 6.14 6.98 18.34
C LEU A 198 6.95 8.23 18.71
N ALA A 199 6.84 9.30 17.92
CA ALA A 199 7.57 10.54 18.19
C ALA A 199 7.09 11.25 19.47
N ALA A 200 5.84 11.05 19.86
CA ALA A 200 5.22 11.61 21.04
C ALA A 200 5.37 10.71 22.29
N ASP A 201 6.17 9.64 22.21
CA ASP A 201 6.37 8.66 23.27
C ASP A 201 5.06 7.99 23.75
N GLN A 202 4.03 7.97 22.89
CA GLN A 202 2.72 7.37 23.19
C GLN A 202 2.68 5.86 22.90
N VAL A 203 3.62 5.37 22.07
CA VAL A 203 3.79 3.95 21.78
C VAL A 203 5.27 3.59 21.88
N SER A 204 5.56 2.38 22.38
CA SER A 204 6.91 1.82 22.36
C SER A 204 7.33 1.41 20.95
N LEU A 205 8.62 1.16 20.73
CA LEU A 205 9.12 0.63 19.45
C LEU A 205 8.46 -0.70 19.06
N ALA A 206 8.21 -1.59 20.03
CA ALA A 206 7.53 -2.86 19.79
C ALA A 206 6.05 -2.68 19.40
N GLN A 207 5.37 -1.67 19.97
CA GLN A 207 4.01 -1.32 19.54
C GLN A 207 4.02 -0.69 18.15
N TYR A 208 4.97 0.20 17.86
CA TYR A 208 5.15 0.81 16.55
C TYR A 208 5.31 -0.25 15.45
N GLU A 209 6.18 -1.24 15.68
CA GLU A 209 6.40 -2.37 14.78
C GLU A 209 5.09 -3.08 14.42
N LYS A 210 4.32 -3.49 15.45
CA LYS A 210 3.02 -4.13 15.26
C LYS A 210 2.02 -3.26 14.49
N LEU A 211 1.98 -1.95 14.75
CA LEU A 211 1.06 -1.04 14.05
C LEU A 211 1.44 -0.88 12.58
N VAL A 212 2.73 -0.84 12.25
CA VAL A 212 3.20 -0.86 10.85
C VAL A 212 2.81 -2.16 10.17
N GLU A 213 3.02 -3.31 10.81
CA GLU A 213 2.63 -4.62 10.27
C GLU A 213 1.13 -4.74 10.04
N ILE A 214 0.30 -4.30 11.01
CA ILE A 214 -1.15 -4.26 10.88
C ILE A 214 -1.56 -3.37 9.69
N SER A 215 -0.88 -2.23 9.51
CA SER A 215 -1.14 -1.34 8.38
C SER A 215 -0.85 -2.01 7.04
N LEU A 216 0.28 -2.73 6.95
CA LEU A 216 0.64 -3.48 5.75
C LEU A 216 -0.34 -4.63 5.50
N LEU A 217 -0.70 -5.38 6.54
CA LEU A 217 -1.67 -6.48 6.47
C LEU A 217 -3.01 -6.00 5.94
N ALA A 218 -3.54 -4.91 6.52
CA ALA A 218 -4.77 -4.28 6.05
C ALA A 218 -4.67 -3.86 4.57
N SER A 219 -3.52 -3.32 4.16
CA SER A 219 -3.31 -2.93 2.76
C SER A 219 -3.30 -4.13 1.80
N PHE A 220 -2.78 -5.30 2.21
CA PHE A 220 -2.89 -6.55 1.44
C PHE A 220 -4.32 -7.08 1.42
N VAL A 221 -5.01 -7.08 2.56
CA VAL A 221 -6.42 -7.48 2.68
C VAL A 221 -7.32 -6.62 1.80
N SER A 222 -7.10 -5.31 1.76
CA SER A 222 -7.82 -4.36 0.90
C SER A 222 -7.65 -4.70 -0.58
N LYS A 223 -6.40 -4.97 -1.03
CA LYS A 223 -6.14 -5.39 -2.42
C LYS A 223 -6.82 -6.71 -2.76
N LEU A 224 -6.77 -7.69 -1.86
CA LEU A 224 -7.49 -8.96 -2.03
C LEU A 224 -8.99 -8.73 -2.16
N PHE A 225 -9.58 -7.90 -1.30
CA PHE A 225 -10.99 -7.55 -1.36
C PHE A 225 -11.36 -6.91 -2.71
N LEU A 226 -10.59 -5.92 -3.17
CA LEU A 226 -10.80 -5.26 -4.47
C LEU A 226 -10.72 -6.24 -5.63
N ILE A 227 -9.76 -7.17 -5.59
CA ILE A 227 -9.60 -8.17 -6.66
C ILE A 227 -10.75 -9.18 -6.64
N VAL A 228 -11.10 -9.71 -5.47
CA VAL A 228 -12.18 -10.70 -5.34
C VAL A 228 -13.52 -10.12 -5.80
N THR A 229 -13.76 -8.83 -5.58
CA THR A 229 -15.01 -8.14 -5.94
C THR A 229 -15.05 -7.67 -7.39
N LEU A 230 -13.94 -7.18 -7.95
CA LEU A 230 -13.93 -6.48 -9.25
C LEU A 230 -13.31 -7.28 -10.41
N SER A 231 -12.73 -8.46 -10.16
CA SER A 231 -12.00 -9.21 -11.17
C SER A 231 -12.72 -10.45 -11.70
N SER A 232 -12.24 -10.96 -12.84
CA SER A 232 -12.66 -12.23 -13.42
C SER A 232 -12.32 -13.42 -12.50
N ALA A 233 -13.08 -14.50 -12.62
CA ALA A 233 -12.89 -15.74 -11.84
C ALA A 233 -11.47 -16.35 -11.92
N PRO A 234 -10.80 -16.43 -13.09
CA PRO A 234 -9.43 -16.96 -13.15
C PRO A 234 -8.42 -16.01 -12.50
N PHE A 235 -8.63 -14.69 -12.60
CA PHE A 235 -7.73 -13.70 -12.00
C PHE A 235 -7.81 -13.71 -10.47
N LYS A 236 -9.01 -13.75 -9.87
CA LYS A 236 -9.16 -13.78 -8.40
C LYS A 236 -8.52 -15.00 -7.76
N LYS A 237 -8.67 -16.19 -8.35
CA LYS A 237 -8.03 -17.42 -7.83
C LYS A 237 -6.51 -17.28 -7.80
N ARG A 238 -5.93 -16.74 -8.87
CA ARG A 238 -4.47 -16.52 -8.95
C ARG A 238 -4.00 -15.45 -7.97
N ALA A 239 -4.75 -14.35 -7.83
CA ALA A 239 -4.42 -13.26 -6.91
C ALA A 239 -4.41 -13.70 -5.45
N VAL A 240 -5.43 -14.47 -5.04
CA VAL A 240 -5.51 -15.03 -3.69
C VAL A 240 -4.26 -15.86 -3.41
N VAL A 241 -3.91 -16.79 -4.30
CA VAL A 241 -2.72 -17.63 -4.13
C VAL A 241 -1.43 -16.81 -4.12
N SER A 242 -1.31 -15.79 -4.97
CA SER A 242 -0.07 -15.02 -5.08
C SER A 242 0.16 -14.04 -3.94
N LEU A 243 -0.90 -13.49 -3.34
CA LEU A 243 -0.80 -12.55 -2.22
C LEU A 243 -0.79 -13.25 -0.85
N MET A 244 -1.27 -14.49 -0.78
CA MET A 244 -1.34 -15.25 0.47
C MET A 244 0.00 -15.36 1.22
N PRO A 245 1.17 -15.59 0.57
CA PRO A 245 2.43 -15.68 1.29
C PRO A 245 2.77 -14.43 2.11
N ALA A 246 2.50 -13.23 1.58
CA ALA A 246 2.73 -11.97 2.28
C ALA A 246 1.75 -11.80 3.46
N VAL A 247 0.48 -12.15 3.26
CA VAL A 247 -0.56 -12.13 4.31
C VAL A 247 -0.22 -13.12 5.43
N LEU A 248 0.18 -14.34 5.08
CA LEU A 248 0.56 -15.37 6.05
C LEU A 248 1.81 -14.97 6.83
N PHE A 249 2.83 -14.40 6.17
CA PHE A 249 4.00 -13.89 6.87
C PHE A 249 3.61 -12.87 7.95
N LEU A 250 2.81 -11.86 7.60
CA LEU A 250 2.36 -10.84 8.54
C LEU A 250 1.50 -11.43 9.67
N LEU A 251 0.56 -12.32 9.34
CA LEU A 251 -0.28 -12.96 10.36
C LEU A 251 0.53 -13.83 11.32
N LEU A 252 1.45 -14.64 10.82
CA LEU A 252 2.27 -15.53 11.64
C LEU A 252 3.21 -14.72 12.55
N HIS A 253 3.78 -13.62 12.05
CA HIS A 253 4.59 -12.75 12.89
C HIS A 253 3.76 -12.03 13.97
N LEU A 254 2.63 -11.42 13.59
CA LEU A 254 1.73 -10.73 14.53
C LEU A 254 1.17 -11.66 15.62
N LEU A 255 0.94 -12.94 15.29
CA LEU A 255 0.49 -13.96 16.24
C LEU A 255 1.63 -14.55 17.08
N GLY A 256 2.88 -14.17 16.84
CA GLY A 256 4.06 -14.65 17.58
C GLY A 256 4.52 -16.06 17.19
N TRP A 257 4.14 -16.55 16.01
CA TRP A 257 4.56 -17.87 15.50
C TRP A 257 5.92 -17.82 14.81
N ILE A 258 6.33 -16.64 14.34
CA ILE A 258 7.63 -16.37 13.75
C ILE A 258 8.24 -15.19 14.52
N HIS A 259 9.51 -15.31 14.84
CA HIS A 259 10.32 -14.24 15.43
C HIS A 259 11.45 -13.90 14.45
N ILE A 260 11.72 -12.61 14.28
CA ILE A 260 12.76 -12.07 13.39
C ILE A 260 13.59 -11.00 14.08
#